data_AF-A0A965DFA4-F1
#
_entry.id   AF-A0A965DFA4-F1
#
_cell.length_a   1.000
_cell.length_b   1.000
_cell.length_c   1.000
_cell.angle_alpha   90.00
_cell.angle_beta   90.00
_cell.angle_gamma   90.00
#
_symmetry.space_group_name_H-M   'P 1'
#
loop_
_entity.id
_entity.type
_entity.pdbx_description
1 polymer ?
#
loop_
_entity_poly.entity_id
_entity_poly.type
_entity_poly.pdbx_seq_one_letter_code
_entity_poly.pdbx_strand_id
1 'polypeptide(L)'
;MIFYLTPDGRHGLVVSVVDMKDSLNSYLINWSPDKTPIGAKGNFLMFGEDYTTAGKLNTELIVKNYSPASNNYAAKACMNYSYQMNGVTYDDWYLPSLIELGLILEMNAEINTALGSISGSAQLSTGVYWSSFEYNTDIALAWDFSGEGQSSKEKNPASPECRVRAVRAF
;
A
#
# COMPACT_ATOMS: atom_id res chain seq x y z
N MET A 1 -4.60 -1.98 13.55
CA MET A 1 -3.37 -1.81 14.36
C MET A 1 -2.65 -0.58 13.87
N ILE A 2 -2.33 0.35 14.77
CA ILE A 2 -1.38 1.44 14.48
C ILE A 2 0.02 0.84 14.62
N PHE A 3 0.83 0.93 13.57
CA PHE A 3 2.22 0.47 13.61
C PHE A 3 3.20 1.63 13.76
N TYR A 4 2.87 2.81 13.24
CA TYR A 4 3.69 4.01 13.40
C TYR A 4 2.89 5.11 14.10
N LEU A 5 3.53 5.80 15.03
CA LEU A 5 3.03 7.03 15.63
C LEU A 5 4.09 8.11 15.46
N THR A 6 3.64 9.32 15.12
CA THR A 6 4.51 10.49 15.11
C THR A 6 5.01 10.80 16.52
N PRO A 7 6.19 11.45 16.69
CA PRO A 7 6.74 11.74 18.02
C PRO A 7 5.83 12.56 18.94
N ASP A 8 4.91 13.34 18.38
CA ASP A 8 3.90 14.10 19.13
C ASP A 8 2.67 13.25 19.54
N GLY A 9 2.60 12.00 19.09
CA GLY A 9 1.50 11.07 19.35
C GLY A 9 0.18 11.43 18.67
N ARG A 10 0.16 12.43 17.78
CA ARG A 10 -1.07 12.98 17.19
C ARG A 10 -1.46 12.34 15.87
N HIS A 11 -0.52 11.72 15.18
CA HIS A 11 -0.74 11.08 13.89
C HIS A 11 -0.11 9.70 13.87
N GLY A 12 -0.62 8.82 13.03
CA GLY A 12 -0.02 7.51 12.85
C GLY A 12 -0.35 6.86 11.52
N LEU A 13 0.26 5.69 11.31
CA LEU A 13 -0.06 4.80 10.20
C LEU A 13 -0.62 3.50 10.75
N VAL A 14 -1.71 3.07 10.13
CA VAL A 14 -2.35 1.78 10.35
C VAL A 14 -2.13 0.93 9.11
N VAL A 15 -1.74 -0.33 9.30
CA VAL A 15 -1.57 -1.30 8.21
C VAL A 15 -2.80 -2.21 8.12
N SER A 16 -3.18 -2.60 6.91
CA SER A 16 -4.31 -3.51 6.69
C SER A 16 -4.03 -4.87 7.30
N VAL A 17 -5.09 -5.51 7.82
CA VAL A 17 -4.94 -6.80 8.51
C VAL A 17 -4.70 -7.98 7.56
N VAL A 18 -4.85 -7.76 6.26
CA VAL A 18 -4.59 -8.74 5.18
C VAL A 18 -3.94 -8.04 3.98
N ASP A 19 -3.27 -8.82 3.14
CA ASP A 19 -2.88 -8.38 1.80
C ASP A 19 -4.15 -8.12 0.96
N MET A 20 -4.09 -7.11 0.10
CA MET A 20 -5.16 -6.82 -0.84
C MET A 20 -5.24 -7.90 -1.91
N LYS A 21 -6.44 -8.04 -2.48
CA LYS A 21 -6.68 -8.89 -3.63
C LYS A 21 -7.26 -8.09 -4.78
N ASP A 22 -6.99 -8.52 -6.01
CA ASP A 22 -7.69 -8.02 -7.18
C ASP A 22 -9.12 -8.60 -7.28
N SER A 23 -9.87 -8.19 -8.31
CA SER A 23 -11.25 -8.69 -8.50
C SER A 23 -11.32 -10.18 -8.89
N LEU A 24 -10.19 -10.80 -9.23
CA LEU A 24 -10.05 -12.22 -9.52
C LEU A 24 -9.57 -13.02 -8.30
N ASN A 25 -9.54 -12.39 -7.11
CA ASN A 25 -9.13 -13.00 -5.85
C ASN A 25 -7.63 -13.41 -5.81
N SER A 26 -6.77 -12.78 -6.63
CA SER A 26 -5.32 -12.92 -6.62
C SER A 26 -4.66 -11.94 -5.64
N TYR A 27 -3.63 -12.39 -4.92
CA TYR A 27 -2.78 -11.52 -4.09
C TYR A 27 -1.66 -10.82 -4.88
N LEU A 28 -1.40 -11.26 -6.11
CA LEU A 28 -0.41 -10.66 -6.99
C LEU A 28 -1.15 -9.73 -7.96
N ILE A 29 -0.85 -8.44 -7.86
CA ILE A 29 -1.65 -7.38 -8.50
C ILE A 29 -0.70 -6.50 -9.31
N ASN A 30 -1.10 -6.12 -10.53
CA ASN A 30 -0.35 -5.13 -11.31
C ASN A 30 -0.40 -3.76 -10.63
N TRP A 31 0.67 -2.99 -10.76
CA TRP A 31 0.75 -1.64 -10.21
C TRP A 31 -0.28 -0.71 -10.89
N SER A 32 -0.41 -0.85 -12.21
CA SER A 32 -1.37 -0.13 -13.05
C SER A 32 -1.96 -1.04 -14.14
N PRO A 33 -3.11 -0.68 -14.74
CA PRO A 33 -3.73 -1.45 -15.84
C PRO A 33 -2.94 -1.42 -17.15
N ASP A 34 -2.12 -0.39 -17.35
CA ASP A 34 -1.27 -0.21 -18.52
C ASP A 34 0.02 0.57 -18.14
N LYS A 35 0.81 0.97 -19.14
CA LYS A 35 2.11 1.65 -18.95
C LYS A 35 2.03 3.18 -19.12
N THR A 36 0.83 3.76 -19.06
CA THR A 36 0.64 5.21 -19.14
C THR A 36 1.41 5.90 -18.00
N PRO A 37 2.23 6.92 -18.28
CA PRO A 37 2.91 7.67 -17.24
C PRO A 37 1.92 8.54 -16.46
N ILE A 38 1.92 8.43 -15.14
CA ILE A 38 0.96 9.07 -14.23
C ILE A 38 1.59 10.27 -13.50
N GLY A 39 2.91 10.22 -13.27
CA GLY A 39 3.64 11.20 -12.47
C GLY A 39 3.54 10.98 -10.96
N ALA A 40 3.12 9.80 -10.50
CA ALA A 40 3.00 9.45 -9.09
C ALA A 40 4.38 9.27 -8.41
N LYS A 41 5.08 10.37 -8.16
CA LYS A 41 6.49 10.39 -7.70
C LYS A 41 6.66 10.92 -6.28
N GLY A 42 5.58 11.17 -5.55
CA GLY A 42 5.67 11.63 -4.17
C GLY A 42 6.36 10.57 -3.30
N ASN A 43 7.23 10.99 -2.39
CA ASN A 43 7.83 10.11 -1.39
C ASN A 43 8.17 10.89 -0.11
N PHE A 44 7.17 11.16 0.73
CA PHE A 44 7.31 11.94 1.96
C PHE A 44 6.21 11.60 2.97
N LEU A 45 6.46 11.97 4.22
CA LEU A 45 5.47 12.07 5.29
C LEU A 45 5.39 13.54 5.71
N MET A 46 4.23 14.19 5.58
CA MET A 46 4.03 15.54 6.10
C MET A 46 3.32 15.47 7.44
N PHE A 47 3.93 16.09 8.45
CA PHE A 47 3.41 16.19 9.80
C PHE A 47 2.90 17.61 10.05
N GLY A 48 1.76 17.76 10.72
CA GLY A 48 1.13 19.05 10.99
C GLY A 48 -0.38 18.93 11.09
N GLU A 49 -1.09 20.08 11.13
CA GLU A 49 -2.56 20.10 11.18
C GLU A 49 -3.20 19.41 9.96
N ASP A 50 -2.55 19.51 8.80
CA ASP A 50 -2.92 18.82 7.55
C ASP A 50 -2.03 17.58 7.32
N TYR A 51 -2.16 16.55 8.17
CA TYR A 51 -1.42 15.30 7.97
C TYR A 51 -1.75 14.67 6.61
N THR A 52 -0.74 14.63 5.75
CA THR A 52 -0.85 14.08 4.40
C THR A 52 0.40 13.28 4.08
N THR A 53 0.20 12.12 3.46
CA THR A 53 1.32 11.28 3.02
C THR A 53 1.38 11.23 1.51
N ALA A 54 2.58 11.02 0.99
CA ALA A 54 2.75 10.82 -0.44
C ALA A 54 1.98 9.59 -0.94
N GLY A 55 1.82 8.54 -0.12
CA GLY A 55 1.06 7.35 -0.52
C GLY A 55 -0.39 7.68 -0.84
N LYS A 56 -1.02 8.50 0.01
CA LYS A 56 -2.39 8.97 -0.21
C LYS A 56 -2.52 9.76 -1.50
N LEU A 57 -1.69 10.80 -1.68
CA LEU A 57 -1.72 11.66 -2.88
C LEU A 57 -1.43 10.88 -4.17
N ASN A 58 -0.43 10.00 -4.15
CA ASN A 58 -0.10 9.16 -5.30
C ASN A 58 -1.25 8.18 -5.62
N THR A 59 -1.86 7.57 -4.61
CA THR A 59 -3.00 6.64 -4.79
C THR A 59 -4.17 7.35 -5.46
N GLU A 60 -4.54 8.53 -4.98
CA GLU A 60 -5.58 9.36 -5.57
C GLU A 60 -5.26 9.73 -7.02
N LEU A 61 -4.00 10.09 -7.31
CA LEU A 61 -3.55 10.42 -8.66
C LEU A 61 -3.62 9.20 -9.60
N ILE A 62 -3.12 8.04 -9.17
CA ILE A 62 -3.16 6.79 -9.94
C ILE A 62 -4.62 6.42 -10.24
N VAL A 63 -5.49 6.48 -9.23
CA VAL A 63 -6.90 6.12 -9.41
C VAL A 63 -7.66 7.13 -10.26
N LYS A 64 -7.33 8.42 -10.19
CA LYS A 64 -7.90 9.45 -11.07
C LYS A 64 -7.47 9.27 -12.52
N ASN A 65 -6.25 8.80 -12.77
CA ASN A 65 -5.73 8.58 -14.11
C ASN A 65 -6.43 7.41 -14.83
N TYR A 66 -6.92 6.42 -14.08
CA TYR A 66 -7.59 5.26 -14.63
C TYR A 66 -9.11 5.29 -14.43
N SER A 67 -9.85 4.74 -15.40
CA SER A 67 -11.32 4.71 -15.35
C SER A 67 -11.83 3.86 -14.17
N PRO A 68 -12.96 4.23 -13.51
CA PRO A 68 -13.59 3.44 -12.45
C PRO A 68 -13.93 2.00 -12.84
N ALA A 69 -14.05 1.71 -14.14
CA ALA A 69 -14.35 0.38 -14.66
C ALA A 69 -13.16 -0.60 -14.57
N SER A 70 -11.93 -0.10 -14.38
CA SER A 70 -10.77 -0.96 -14.13
C SER A 70 -10.65 -1.24 -12.63
N ASN A 71 -10.91 -2.48 -12.23
CA ASN A 71 -10.82 -2.90 -10.82
C ASN A 71 -9.52 -3.63 -10.47
N ASN A 72 -8.57 -3.74 -11.41
CA ASN A 72 -7.46 -4.69 -11.32
C ASN A 72 -6.08 -4.02 -11.26
N TYR A 73 -5.89 -3.12 -10.28
CA TYR A 73 -4.57 -2.55 -10.02
C TYR A 73 -4.39 -2.15 -8.55
N ALA A 74 -3.14 -2.08 -8.12
CA ALA A 74 -2.74 -1.99 -6.71
C ALA A 74 -3.44 -0.85 -5.95
N ALA A 75 -3.41 0.37 -6.49
CA ALA A 75 -4.03 1.54 -5.85
C ALA A 75 -5.55 1.41 -5.70
N LYS A 76 -6.23 0.82 -6.69
CA LYS A 76 -7.68 0.58 -6.65
C LYS A 76 -8.05 -0.50 -5.65
N ALA A 77 -7.24 -1.55 -5.54
CA ALA A 77 -7.44 -2.61 -4.55
C ALA A 77 -7.40 -2.04 -3.12
N CYS A 78 -6.46 -1.12 -2.83
CA CYS A 78 -6.45 -0.41 -1.55
C CYS A 78 -7.71 0.45 -1.35
N MET A 79 -8.08 1.28 -2.32
CA MET A 79 -9.25 2.17 -2.19
C MET A 79 -10.59 1.44 -2.07
N ASN A 80 -10.69 0.21 -2.60
CA ASN A 80 -11.89 -0.60 -2.48
C ASN A 80 -11.92 -1.42 -1.17
N TYR A 81 -10.83 -1.45 -0.41
CA TYR A 81 -10.76 -2.19 0.84
C TYR A 81 -11.52 -1.46 1.94
N SER A 82 -12.37 -2.20 2.65
CA SER A 82 -13.12 -1.70 3.79
C SER A 82 -12.96 -2.69 4.94
N TYR A 83 -12.70 -2.16 6.13
CA TYR A 83 -12.54 -2.94 7.35
C TYR A 83 -13.51 -2.47 8.42
N GLN A 84 -14.25 -3.39 9.04
CA GLN A 84 -15.18 -3.10 10.12
C GLN A 84 -14.59 -3.54 11.45
N MET A 85 -14.54 -2.63 12.42
CA MET A 85 -14.14 -2.97 13.79
C MET A 85 -14.98 -2.17 14.78
N ASN A 86 -15.63 -2.86 15.73
CA ASN A 86 -16.44 -2.24 16.78
C ASN A 86 -17.51 -1.26 16.25
N GLY A 87 -18.14 -1.59 15.11
CA GLY A 87 -19.17 -0.75 14.48
C GLY A 87 -18.64 0.47 13.73
N VAL A 88 -17.31 0.63 13.62
CA VAL A 88 -16.66 1.66 12.80
C VAL A 88 -16.18 1.06 11.49
N THR A 89 -16.53 1.71 10.39
CA THR A 89 -16.04 1.42 9.04
C THR A 89 -14.77 2.22 8.76
N TYR A 90 -13.73 1.54 8.28
CA TYR A 90 -12.50 2.16 7.78
C TYR A 90 -12.38 1.84 6.29
N ASP A 91 -12.58 2.84 5.44
CA ASP A 91 -12.62 2.77 3.97
C ASP A 91 -11.69 3.80 3.28
N ASP A 92 -10.81 4.42 4.07
CA ASP A 92 -9.84 5.45 3.69
C ASP A 92 -8.43 4.89 3.42
N TRP A 93 -8.36 3.66 2.91
CA TRP A 93 -7.11 2.93 2.67
C TRP A 93 -6.47 3.32 1.34
N TYR A 94 -5.14 3.38 1.33
CA TYR A 94 -4.35 3.75 0.16
C TYR A 94 -3.08 2.89 0.00
N LEU A 95 -2.48 2.93 -1.19
CA LEU A 95 -1.22 2.26 -1.49
C LEU A 95 -0.07 3.07 -0.85
N PRO A 96 0.76 2.48 0.01
CA PRO A 96 1.79 3.22 0.73
C PRO A 96 2.83 3.82 -0.24
N SER A 97 3.38 4.99 0.10
CA SER A 97 4.63 5.48 -0.51
C SER A 97 5.82 4.57 -0.19
N LEU A 98 6.96 4.81 -0.82
CA LEU A 98 8.18 4.05 -0.50
C LEU A 98 8.61 4.24 0.96
N ILE A 99 8.48 5.44 1.52
CA ILE A 99 8.77 5.69 2.94
C ILE A 99 7.79 4.93 3.84
N GLU A 100 6.49 5.01 3.58
CA GLU A 100 5.49 4.30 4.40
C GLU A 100 5.68 2.79 4.35
N LEU A 101 5.97 2.24 3.16
CA LEU A 101 6.24 0.83 3.00
C LEU A 101 7.59 0.41 3.62
N GLY A 102 8.59 1.29 3.60
CA GLY A 102 9.84 1.10 4.32
C GLY A 102 9.63 0.99 5.84
N LEU A 103 8.75 1.82 6.41
CA LEU A 103 8.37 1.72 7.82
C LEU A 103 7.66 0.38 8.13
N ILE A 104 6.82 -0.13 7.23
CA ILE A 104 6.24 -1.47 7.40
C ILE A 104 7.34 -2.54 7.42
N LEU A 105 8.34 -2.43 6.52
CA LEU A 105 9.45 -3.37 6.46
C LEU A 105 10.30 -3.36 7.74
N GLU A 106 10.62 -2.16 8.24
CA GLU A 106 11.37 -1.97 9.49
C GLU A 106 10.63 -2.56 10.71
N MET A 107 9.30 -2.47 10.72
CA MET A 107 8.43 -2.93 11.80
C MET A 107 7.79 -4.30 11.53
N ASN A 108 8.29 -5.06 10.55
CA ASN A 108 7.65 -6.27 10.06
C ASN A 108 7.45 -7.32 11.16
N ALA A 109 8.40 -7.47 12.07
CA ALA A 109 8.32 -8.42 13.18
C ALA A 109 7.18 -8.06 14.15
N GLU A 110 7.15 -6.81 14.61
CA GLU A 110 6.14 -6.30 15.54
C GLU A 110 4.74 -6.34 14.91
N ILE A 111 4.63 -5.94 13.63
CA ILE A 111 3.41 -6.01 12.85
C ILE A 111 2.91 -7.47 12.80
N ASN A 112 3.78 -8.42 12.47
CA ASN A 112 3.40 -9.83 12.37
C ASN A 112 3.01 -10.47 13.71
N THR A 113 3.64 -10.07 14.81
CA THR A 113 3.23 -10.50 16.16
C THR A 113 1.83 -10.01 16.49
N ALA A 114 1.55 -8.73 16.23
CA ALA A 114 0.26 -8.15 16.54
C ALA A 114 -0.86 -8.65 15.59
N LEU A 115 -0.55 -8.85 14.30
CA LEU A 115 -1.47 -9.54 13.37
C LEU A 115 -1.80 -10.95 13.88
N GLY A 116 -0.82 -11.72 14.38
CA GLY A 116 -1.05 -13.06 14.95
C GLY A 116 -2.08 -13.11 16.08
N SER A 117 -2.39 -11.97 16.71
CA SER A 117 -3.42 -11.85 17.77
C SER A 117 -4.80 -11.40 17.26
N ILE A 118 -4.93 -11.07 15.96
CA ILE A 118 -6.17 -10.59 15.33
C ILE A 118 -6.79 -11.73 14.52
N SER A 119 -7.99 -12.17 14.92
CA SER A 119 -8.75 -13.19 14.19
C SER A 119 -9.06 -12.76 12.76
N GLY A 120 -8.84 -13.65 11.80
CA GLY A 120 -9.06 -13.40 10.37
C GLY A 120 -8.01 -12.53 9.69
N SER A 121 -6.94 -12.15 10.39
CA SER A 121 -5.80 -11.44 9.78
C SER A 121 -4.82 -12.40 9.11
N ALA A 122 -3.90 -11.85 8.32
CA ALA A 122 -2.78 -12.56 7.71
C ALA A 122 -1.50 -11.75 7.89
N GLN A 123 -0.45 -12.44 8.35
CA GLN A 123 0.91 -11.89 8.43
C GLN A 123 1.41 -11.42 7.07
N LEU A 124 2.37 -10.50 7.08
CA LEU A 124 3.12 -10.09 5.90
C LEU A 124 3.90 -11.30 5.36
N SER A 125 3.67 -11.64 4.10
CA SER A 125 4.42 -12.66 3.37
C SER A 125 5.84 -12.17 3.06
N THR A 126 6.80 -13.10 3.01
CA THR A 126 8.12 -12.88 2.43
C THR A 126 7.98 -12.73 0.91
N GLY A 127 8.10 -11.52 0.39
CA GLY A 127 7.97 -11.23 -1.04
C GLY A 127 7.98 -9.73 -1.32
N VAL A 128 7.69 -9.38 -2.58
CA VAL A 128 7.75 -7.99 -3.05
C VAL A 128 6.40 -7.30 -2.85
N TYR A 129 6.41 -6.11 -2.25
CA TYR A 129 5.24 -5.27 -2.05
C TYR A 129 5.33 -3.98 -2.85
N TRP A 130 4.25 -3.64 -3.55
CA TRP A 130 4.17 -2.38 -4.26
C TRP A 130 4.15 -1.18 -3.32
N SER A 131 4.94 -0.17 -3.68
CA SER A 131 4.68 1.21 -3.25
C SER A 131 3.87 1.96 -4.31
N SER A 132 3.41 3.15 -3.98
CA SER A 132 2.73 4.07 -4.90
C SER A 132 3.69 4.86 -5.81
N PHE A 133 5.00 4.56 -5.81
CA PHE A 133 6.00 5.36 -6.51
C PHE A 133 6.21 4.87 -7.95
N GLU A 134 5.93 5.74 -8.90
CA GLU A 134 6.19 5.58 -10.32
C GLU A 134 7.63 6.01 -10.67
N TYR A 135 8.47 5.11 -11.14
CA TYR A 135 9.82 5.47 -11.55
C TYR A 135 9.84 6.12 -12.94
N ASN A 136 9.31 5.38 -13.92
CA ASN A 136 9.20 5.80 -15.32
C ASN A 136 7.93 5.19 -15.95
N THR A 137 7.80 5.14 -17.28
CA THR A 137 6.64 4.57 -17.98
C THR A 137 6.41 3.09 -17.67
N ASP A 138 7.48 2.31 -17.54
CA ASP A 138 7.44 0.85 -17.44
C ASP A 138 7.55 0.35 -16.00
N ILE A 139 8.21 1.12 -15.13
CA ILE A 139 8.68 0.68 -13.82
C ILE A 139 8.00 1.46 -12.70
N ALA A 140 7.57 0.72 -11.67
CA ALA A 140 7.25 1.24 -10.35
C ALA A 140 8.20 0.64 -9.31
N LEU A 141 8.31 1.32 -8.17
CA LEU A 141 9.21 0.91 -7.09
C LEU A 141 8.44 0.15 -6.01
N ALA A 142 9.14 -0.77 -5.38
CA ALA A 142 8.62 -1.71 -4.40
C ALA A 142 9.65 -1.95 -3.30
N TRP A 143 9.23 -2.66 -2.25
CA TRP A 143 10.14 -3.21 -1.24
C TRP A 143 10.05 -4.73 -1.23
N ASP A 144 11.20 -5.38 -1.15
CA ASP A 144 11.32 -6.83 -0.99
C ASP A 144 11.50 -7.19 0.49
N PHE A 145 10.52 -7.93 1.02
CA PHE A 145 10.46 -8.35 2.42
C PHE A 145 11.22 -9.66 2.67
N SER A 146 11.90 -10.21 1.67
CA SER A 146 12.84 -11.35 1.81
C SER A 146 14.26 -10.92 2.18
N GLY A 147 14.54 -9.61 2.25
CA GLY A 147 15.83 -9.06 2.65
C GLY A 147 16.65 -8.46 1.50
N GLU A 148 16.14 -8.47 0.27
CA GLU A 148 16.81 -7.87 -0.90
C GLU A 148 16.70 -6.34 -0.97
N GLY A 149 15.82 -5.73 -0.18
CA GLY A 149 15.68 -4.28 -0.06
C GLY A 149 14.79 -3.68 -1.15
N GLN A 150 15.15 -2.48 -1.63
CA GLN A 150 14.31 -1.77 -2.59
C GLN A 150 14.33 -2.46 -3.96
N SER A 151 13.15 -2.67 -4.54
CA SER A 151 12.99 -3.37 -5.81
C SER A 151 12.37 -2.46 -6.88
N SER A 152 12.71 -2.74 -8.13
CA SER A 152 12.13 -2.10 -9.32
C SER A 152 11.45 -3.16 -10.17
N LYS A 153 10.17 -2.97 -10.46
CA LYS A 153 9.34 -4.00 -11.10
C LYS A 153 8.51 -3.39 -12.22
N GLU A 154 8.24 -4.19 -13.25
CA GLU A 154 7.34 -3.78 -14.32
C GLU A 154 5.93 -3.54 -13.75
N LYS A 155 5.30 -2.44 -14.15
CA LYS A 155 3.99 -2.06 -13.61
C LYS A 155 2.84 -2.97 -14.04
N ASN A 156 2.90 -3.45 -15.28
CA ASN A 156 1.84 -4.20 -15.92
C ASN A 156 2.40 -5.41 -16.72
N PRO A 157 3.12 -6.33 -16.06
CA PRO A 157 3.54 -7.56 -16.70
C PRO A 157 2.34 -8.48 -16.97
N ALA A 158 2.53 -9.46 -17.87
CA ALA A 158 1.55 -10.51 -18.10
C ALA A 158 1.34 -11.43 -16.88
N SER A 159 2.38 -11.55 -16.04
CA SER A 159 2.38 -12.30 -14.79
C SER A 159 2.73 -11.37 -13.63
N PRO A 160 1.74 -10.89 -12.84
CA PRO A 160 1.99 -10.05 -11.69
C PRO A 160 2.84 -10.78 -10.63
N GLU A 161 3.80 -10.09 -10.03
CA GLU A 161 4.75 -10.68 -9.06
C GLU A 161 4.67 -10.06 -7.66
N CYS A 162 3.91 -8.96 -7.52
CA CYS A 162 3.97 -8.11 -6.34
C CYS A 162 2.65 -8.12 -5.58
N ARG A 163 2.77 -8.17 -4.25
CA ARG A 163 1.68 -8.06 -3.30
C ARG A 163 1.37 -6.60 -2.99
N VAL A 164 0.25 -6.38 -2.32
CA VAL A 164 -0.18 -5.06 -1.88
C VAL A 164 -0.64 -5.15 -0.42
N ARG A 165 -0.05 -4.33 0.44
CA ARG A 165 -0.50 -4.13 1.81
C ARG A 165 -0.92 -2.68 1.96
N ALA A 166 -2.20 -2.44 2.24
CA ALA A 166 -2.73 -1.09 2.31
C ALA A 166 -2.38 -0.43 3.64
N VAL A 167 -2.31 0.90 3.63
CA VAL A 167 -2.17 1.72 4.83
C VAL A 167 -3.26 2.77 4.90
N ARG A 168 -3.50 3.30 6.09
CA ARG A 168 -4.32 4.49 6.31
C ARG A 168 -3.69 5.36 7.39
N ALA A 169 -4.04 6.64 7.38
CA ALA A 169 -3.69 7.57 8.44
C ALA A 169 -4.55 7.33 9.69
N PHE A 170 -3.99 7.53 10.88
CA PHE A 170 -4.67 7.60 12.17
C PHE A 170 -4.60 9.02 12.72
#